data_AF-A0A2S7IU39-F1
#
_entry.id   AF-A0A2S7IU39-F1
#
_cell.length_a   1.000
_cell.length_b   1.000
_cell.length_c   1.000
_cell.angle_alpha   90.00
_cell.angle_beta   90.00
_cell.angle_gamma   90.00
#
_symmetry.space_group_name_H-M   'P 1'
#
loop_
_entity.id
_entity.type
_entity.pdbx_description
1 polymer ?
#
loop_
_entity_poly.entity_id
_entity_poly.type
_entity_poly.pdbx_seq_one_letter_code
_entity_poly.pdbx_strand_id
1 'polypeptide(L)'
;RVLGLTVAEMIFDEFPEASEGELSFRLNALVNAETCAAIADEIVLADLIHPGSDIKSRHDKRLLHVRAAVVEALISTIYLDAGREALPPFVKREWDKR
;
A
#
# COMPACT_ATOMS: atom_id res chain seq x y z
N ARG A 1 0.75 -4.95 -10.72
CA ARG A 1 0.42 -4.97 -9.27
C ARG A 1 -0.94 -4.28 -9.09
N VAL A 2 -1.87 -4.88 -8.34
CA VAL A 2 -3.23 -4.34 -8.14
C VAL A 2 -3.20 -2.97 -7.46
N LEU A 3 -2.39 -2.82 -6.40
CA LEU A 3 -2.18 -1.54 -5.70
C LEU A 3 -1.71 -0.44 -6.66
N GLY A 4 -0.66 -0.71 -7.45
CA GLY A 4 -0.10 0.27 -8.38
C GLY A 4 -1.10 0.78 -9.41
N LEU A 5 -1.93 -0.09 -9.97
CA LEU A 5 -3.00 0.32 -10.89
C LEU A 5 -4.05 1.17 -10.17
N THR A 6 -4.48 0.74 -8.98
CA THR A 6 -5.53 1.43 -8.21
C THR A 6 -5.08 2.84 -7.80
N VAL A 7 -3.84 2.99 -7.34
CA VAL A 7 -3.27 4.28 -6.98
C VAL A 7 -3.05 5.14 -8.22
N ALA A 8 -2.59 4.57 -9.34
CA ALA A 8 -2.43 5.30 -10.60
C ALA A 8 -3.76 5.88 -11.10
N GLU A 9 -4.85 5.12 -11.01
CA GLU A 9 -6.20 5.60 -11.35
C GLU A 9 -6.62 6.74 -10.40
N MET A 10 -6.43 6.57 -9.09
CA MET A 10 -6.75 7.60 -8.10
C MET A 10 -6.02 8.92 -8.34
N ILE A 11 -4.70 8.90 -8.58
CA ILE A 11 -3.93 10.13 -8.80
C ILE A 11 -4.22 10.75 -10.17
N PHE A 12 -4.58 9.95 -11.17
CA PHE A 12 -4.93 10.45 -12.48
C PHE A 12 -6.25 11.22 -12.43
N ASP A 13 -7.24 10.69 -11.70
CA ASP A 13 -8.52 11.36 -11.49
C ASP A 13 -8.40 12.60 -10.62
N GLU A 14 -7.51 12.60 -9.62
CA GLU A 14 -7.32 13.71 -8.69
C GLU A 14 -6.46 14.85 -9.24
N PHE A 15 -5.48 14.54 -10.10
CA PHE A 15 -4.55 15.50 -10.69
C PHE A 15 -4.56 15.44 -12.23
N PRO A 16 -5.69 15.74 -12.90
CA PRO A 16 -5.83 15.58 -14.35
C PRO A 16 -4.89 16.48 -15.17
N GLU A 17 -4.44 17.59 -14.60
CA GLU A 17 -3.53 18.55 -15.25
C GLU A 17 -2.04 18.29 -14.93
N ALA A 18 -1.74 17.30 -14.09
CA ALA A 18 -0.36 17.00 -13.73
C ALA A 18 0.40 16.34 -14.89
N SER A 19 1.68 16.68 -14.99
CA SER A 19 2.57 16.04 -15.98
C SER A 19 2.82 14.56 -15.64
N GLU A 20 3.17 13.75 -16.63
CA GLU A 20 3.52 12.34 -16.44
C GLU A 20 4.63 12.17 -15.39
N GLY A 21 5.67 13.02 -15.40
CA GLY A 21 6.74 12.97 -14.42
C GLY A 21 6.28 13.23 -12.99
N GLU A 22 5.31 14.14 -12.82
CA GLU A 22 4.71 14.42 -11.51
C GLU A 22 3.84 13.25 -11.03
N LEU A 23 3.00 12.69 -11.92
CA LEU A 23 2.18 11.52 -11.61
C LEU A 23 3.05 10.31 -11.24
N SER A 24 4.11 10.06 -12.01
CA SER A 24 5.09 9.00 -11.75
C SER A 24 5.81 9.19 -10.41
N PHE A 25 6.17 10.43 -10.05
CA PHE A 25 6.76 10.74 -8.75
C PHE A 25 5.78 10.45 -7.59
N ARG A 26 4.53 10.94 -7.69
CA ARG A 26 3.48 10.72 -6.69
C ARG A 26 3.15 9.24 -6.53
N LEU A 27 2.99 8.52 -7.64
CA LEU A 27 2.73 7.09 -7.64
C LEU A 27 3.79 6.33 -6.85
N ASN A 28 5.07 6.58 -7.16
CA ASN A 28 6.18 5.92 -6.49
C ASN A 28 6.23 6.23 -4.98
N ALA A 29 5.91 7.46 -4.58
CA ALA A 29 5.84 7.84 -3.17
C ALA A 29 4.71 7.09 -2.42
N LEU A 30 3.56 6.90 -3.08
CA LEU A 30 2.39 6.25 -2.48
C LEU A 30 2.52 4.73 -2.44
N VAL A 31 3.20 4.09 -3.39
CA VAL A 31 3.31 2.62 -3.48
C VAL A 31 4.64 2.06 -2.98
N ASN A 32 5.51 2.90 -2.40
CA ASN A 32 6.77 2.42 -1.83
C ASN A 32 6.57 1.59 -0.55
N ALA A 33 7.64 0.91 -0.16
CA ALA A 33 7.61 -0.01 0.97
C ALA A 33 7.41 0.72 2.30
N GLU A 34 7.93 1.93 2.43
CA GLU A 34 7.80 2.79 3.61
C GLU A 34 6.33 3.16 3.86
N THR A 35 5.63 3.65 2.84
CA THR A 35 4.21 4.00 2.90
C THR A 35 3.36 2.77 3.20
N CYS A 36 3.60 1.66 2.51
CA CYS A 36 2.86 0.42 2.76
C CYS A 36 3.10 -0.12 4.18
N ALA A 37 4.34 -0.06 4.68
CA ALA A 37 4.64 -0.49 6.05
C ALA A 37 4.00 0.42 7.11
N ALA A 38 3.98 1.73 6.88
CA ALA A 38 3.30 2.68 7.77
C ALA A 38 1.79 2.40 7.82
N ILE A 39 1.17 2.12 6.67
CA ILE A 39 -0.24 1.74 6.61
C ILE A 39 -0.49 0.43 7.38
N ALA A 40 0.41 -0.55 7.27
CA ALA A 40 0.31 -1.79 8.03
C ALA A 40 0.30 -1.55 9.56
N ASP A 41 1.08 -0.57 10.03
CA ASP A 41 1.11 -0.18 11.43
C ASP A 41 -0.19 0.55 11.83
N GLU A 42 -0.67 1.48 11.00
CA GLU A 42 -1.87 2.27 11.27
C GLU A 42 -3.15 1.43 11.34
N ILE A 43 -3.27 0.40 10.50
CA ILE A 43 -4.43 -0.51 10.52
C ILE A 43 -4.22 -1.70 11.47
N VAL A 44 -3.16 -1.68 12.29
CA VAL A 44 -2.82 -2.72 13.29
C VAL A 44 -2.55 -4.10 12.66
N LEU A 45 -2.33 -4.15 11.34
CA LEU A 45 -2.03 -5.38 10.61
C LEU A 45 -0.64 -5.90 10.97
N ALA A 46 0.30 -5.00 11.30
CA ALA A 46 1.64 -5.36 11.73
C ALA A 46 1.66 -6.28 12.97
N ASP A 47 0.70 -6.13 13.88
CA ASP A 47 0.60 -6.96 15.09
C ASP A 47 0.10 -8.39 14.81
N LEU A 48 -0.52 -8.61 13.65
CA LEU A 48 -0.97 -9.93 13.20
C LEU A 48 0.11 -10.72 12.46
N ILE A 49 1.24 -10.06 12.13
CA ILE A 49 2.35 -10.69 11.43
C ILE A 49 3.15 -11.55 12.40
N HIS A 50 3.29 -12.82 12.04
CA HIS A 50 4.14 -13.77 12.75
C HIS A 50 5.43 -13.97 11.94
N PRO A 51 6.48 -13.19 12.21
CA PRO A 51 7.72 -13.29 11.44
C PRO A 51 8.45 -14.61 11.72
N GLY A 52 9.24 -15.05 10.74
CA GLY A 52 10.13 -16.19 10.91
C GLY A 52 11.17 -15.97 12.01
N SER A 53 11.73 -17.07 12.53
CA SER A 53 12.72 -17.08 13.63
C SER A 53 14.02 -16.31 13.32
N ASP A 54 14.24 -15.96 12.05
CA ASP A 54 15.38 -15.19 11.56
C ASP A 54 15.25 -13.67 11.76
N ILE A 55 14.06 -13.19 12.14
CA ILE A 55 13.75 -11.79 12.45
C ILE A 55 13.74 -11.62 13.97
N LYS A 56 14.76 -10.94 14.49
CA LYS A 56 15.03 -10.89 15.94
C LYS A 56 14.54 -9.63 16.65
N SER A 57 14.10 -8.61 15.90
CA SER A 57 13.71 -7.31 16.46
C SER A 57 12.64 -6.65 15.60
N ARG A 58 11.75 -5.90 16.26
CA ARG A 58 10.74 -5.03 15.61
C ARG A 58 11.35 -3.96 14.70
N HIS A 59 12.63 -3.61 14.88
CA HIS A 59 13.35 -2.63 14.07
C HIS A 59 14.15 -3.26 12.90
N ASP A 60 14.03 -4.57 12.67
CA ASP A 60 14.69 -5.21 11.54
C ASP A 60 14.14 -4.66 10.22
N LYS A 61 15.02 -4.20 9.32
CA LYS A 61 14.61 -3.70 7.99
C LYS A 61 13.82 -4.73 7.20
N ARG A 62 14.03 -6.03 7.46
CA ARG A 62 13.24 -7.11 6.85
C ARG A 62 11.77 -7.02 7.23
N LEU A 63 11.42 -6.57 8.45
CA LEU A 63 10.03 -6.36 8.84
C LEU A 63 9.34 -5.24 8.08
N LEU A 64 10.06 -4.21 7.61
CA LEU A 64 9.49 -3.19 6.74
C LEU A 64 8.98 -3.82 5.45
N HIS A 65 9.82 -4.63 4.78
CA HIS A 65 9.41 -5.31 3.56
C HIS A 65 8.30 -6.33 3.79
N VAL A 66 8.31 -7.05 4.92
CA VAL A 66 7.22 -7.97 5.27
C VAL A 66 5.91 -7.22 5.48
N ARG A 67 5.90 -6.14 6.26
CA ARG A 67 4.71 -5.30 6.48
C ARG A 67 4.15 -4.76 5.16
N ALA A 68 5.02 -4.22 4.31
CA ALA A 68 4.64 -3.74 2.99
C ALA A 68 4.01 -4.85 2.13
N ALA A 69 4.64 -6.02 2.08
CA ALA A 69 4.14 -7.17 1.31
C ALA A 69 2.78 -7.67 1.82
N VAL A 70 2.57 -7.67 3.14
CA VAL A 70 1.29 -8.08 3.75
C VAL A 70 0.17 -7.10 3.39
N VAL A 71 0.44 -5.79 3.33
CA VAL A 71 -0.53 -4.80 2.82
C VAL A 71 -0.86 -5.02 1.35
N GLU A 72 0.15 -5.24 0.50
CA GLU A 72 -0.09 -5.56 -0.92
C GLU A 72 -0.91 -6.85 -1.09
N ALA A 73 -0.65 -7.86 -0.25
CA ALA A 73 -1.40 -9.12 -0.25
C ALA A 73 -2.85 -8.94 0.21
N LEU A 74 -3.09 -8.12 1.24
CA LEU A 74 -4.44 -7.77 1.69
C LEU A 74 -5.23 -7.09 0.56
N ILE A 75 -4.64 -6.10 -0.11
CA ILE A 75 -5.26 -5.40 -1.25
C ILE A 75 -5.58 -6.40 -2.36
N SER A 76 -4.65 -7.28 -2.68
CA SER A 76 -4.86 -8.32 -3.70
C SER A 76 -5.98 -9.28 -3.30
N THR A 77 -6.12 -9.59 -2.01
CA THR A 77 -7.19 -10.45 -1.49
C THR A 77 -8.55 -9.76 -1.62
N ILE A 78 -8.66 -8.48 -1.25
CA ILE A 78 -9.88 -7.68 -1.44
C ILE A 78 -10.28 -7.64 -2.90
N TYR A 79 -9.31 -7.45 -3.80
CA TYR A 79 -9.56 -7.47 -5.25
C TYR A 79 -10.10 -8.81 -5.75
N LEU A 80 -9.55 -9.93 -5.26
CA LEU A 80 -9.98 -11.27 -5.65
C LEU A 80 -11.36 -11.61 -5.10
N ASP A 81 -11.69 -11.15 -3.90
CA ASP A 81 -12.95 -11.45 -3.21
C ASP A 81 -14.11 -10.56 -3.68
N ALA A 82 -13.90 -9.25 -3.75
CA ALA A 82 -14.94 -8.25 -4.00
C ALA A 82 -14.81 -7.53 -5.36
N GLY A 83 -13.79 -7.87 -6.16
CA GLY A 83 -13.55 -7.28 -7.46
C GLY A 83 -12.95 -5.87 -7.40
N ARG A 84 -12.79 -5.25 -8.58
CA ARG A 84 -12.12 -3.95 -8.74
C ARG A 84 -12.86 -2.80 -8.04
N GLU A 85 -14.20 -2.83 -8.02
CA GLU A 85 -15.03 -1.74 -7.49
C GLU A 85 -14.91 -1.56 -5.97
N ALA A 86 -14.45 -2.60 -5.26
CA ALA A 86 -14.27 -2.57 -3.81
C ALA A 86 -12.92 -1.94 -3.36
N LEU A 87 -11.98 -1.74 -4.29
CA LEU A 87 -10.65 -1.21 -3.97
C LEU A 87 -10.61 0.30 -3.69
N PRO A 88 -11.28 1.17 -4.48
CA PRO A 88 -11.19 2.62 -4.28
C PRO A 88 -11.56 3.08 -2.87
N PRO A 89 -12.63 2.57 -2.22
CA PRO A 89 -12.96 2.97 -0.85
C PRO A 89 -11.87 2.63 0.17
N PHE A 90 -11.26 1.45 0.05
CA PHE A 90 -10.19 1.02 0.95
C PHE A 90 -8.91 1.83 0.71
N VAL A 91 -8.44 1.88 -0.54
CA VAL A 91 -7.21 2.59 -0.90
C VAL A 91 -7.33 4.07 -0.58
N LYS A 92 -8.44 4.73 -0.96
CA LYS A 92 -8.65 6.14 -0.66
C LYS A 92 -8.58 6.41 0.84
N ARG A 93 -9.26 5.61 1.67
CA ARG A 93 -9.26 5.80 3.13
C ARG A 93 -7.87 5.70 3.75
N GLU A 94 -7.08 4.70 3.36
CA GLU A 94 -5.76 4.47 3.97
C GLU A 94 -4.64 5.35 3.37
N TRP A 95 -4.83 5.88 2.16
CA TRP A 95 -3.89 6.78 1.48
C TRP A 95 -4.25 8.28 1.58
N ASP A 96 -5.43 8.66 2.08
CA ASP A 96 -5.90 10.07 2.15
C ASP A 96 -4.94 11.02 2.88
N LYS A 97 -4.16 10.50 3.84
CA LYS A 97 -3.26 11.28 4.70
C LYS A 97 -1.85 11.47 4.14
N ARG A 98 -1.59 11.09 2.89
CA ARG A 98 -0.24 10.84 2.32
C ARG A 98 0.11 11.88 1.26
#